data_AF-A0A090RAY4-F1
#
_entry.id   AF-A0A090RAY4-F1
#
_cell.length_a   1.000
_cell.length_b   1.000
_cell.length_c   1.000
_cell.angle_alpha   90.00
_cell.angle_beta   90.00
_cell.angle_gamma   90.00
#
_symmetry.space_group_name_H-M   'P 1'
#
loop_
_entity.id
_entity.type
_entity.pdbx_description
1 polymer ?
#
loop_
_entity_poly.entity_id
_entity_poly.type
_entity_poly.pdbx_seq_one_letter_code
_entity_poly.pdbx_strand_id
1 'polypeptide(L)' 'MYAVDNFDPIGKASVLSRGIIGSIGEEAVVASPLFKQHFNLKTGQCLEQPDIQLKTYPIRCHDGLVQVAV' A
#
# COMPACT_ATOMS: atom_id res chain seq x y z
N MET A 1 2.21 8.54 -7.99
CA MET A 1 2.44 8.45 -6.53
C MET A 1 1.24 7.77 -5.90
N TYR A 2 1.45 7.07 -4.78
CA TYR A 2 0.41 6.37 -4.05
C TYR A 2 0.56 6.66 -2.55
N ALA A 3 -0.54 6.59 -1.80
CA ALA A 3 -0.52 6.63 -0.35
C ALA A 3 -1.49 5.58 0.21
N VAL A 4 -0.94 4.72 1.05
CA VAL A 4 -1.66 3.65 1.74
C VAL A 4 -1.32 3.68 3.22
N ASP A 5 -2.14 3.06 4.04
CA ASP A 5 -1.85 2.87 5.45
C ASP A 5 -0.53 2.10 5.64
N ASN A 6 0.25 2.50 6.64
CA ASN A 6 1.52 1.84 6.96
C ASN A 6 1.30 0.57 7.80
N PHE A 7 0.12 0.44 8.41
CA PHE A 7 -0.23 -0.72 9.21
C PHE A 7 -0.59 -1.93 8.34
N ASP A 8 0.15 -3.02 8.51
CA ASP A 8 -0.19 -4.32 7.94
C ASP A 8 -1.28 -4.99 8.81
N PRO A 9 -2.51 -5.21 8.29
CA PRO A 9 -3.59 -5.82 9.04
C PRO A 9 -3.36 -7.30 9.35
N ILE A 10 -2.52 -8.00 8.57
CA ILE A 10 -2.20 -9.42 8.73
C ILE A 10 -1.09 -9.58 9.77
N GLY A 11 -0.01 -8.83 9.58
CA GLY A 11 1.13 -8.82 10.51
C GLY A 11 0.89 -8.06 11.81
N LYS A 12 -0.19 -7.26 11.86
CA LYS A 12 -0.56 -6.36 12.96
C LYS A 12 0.57 -5.42 13.38
N ALA A 13 1.29 -4.86 12.40
CA ALA A 13 2.43 -3.98 12.64
C ALA A 13 2.60 -2.91 11.56
N SER A 14 3.19 -1.78 11.94
CA SER A 14 3.42 -0.63 11.05
C SER A 14 4.69 -0.78 10.22
N VAL A 15 4.67 -1.70 9.25
CA VAL A 15 5.86 -2.14 8.48
C VAL A 15 5.77 -1.94 6.97
N LEU A 16 4.61 -1.56 6.42
CA LEU A 16 4.41 -1.55 4.95
C LEU A 16 5.28 -0.52 4.22
N SER A 17 5.66 0.56 4.88
CA SER A 17 6.65 1.54 4.39
C SER A 17 8.03 0.94 4.10
N ARG A 18 8.33 -0.25 4.64
CA ARG A 18 9.57 -1.01 4.39
C ARG A 18 9.37 -2.17 3.43
N GLY A 19 8.17 -2.30 2.85
CA GLY A 19 7.83 -3.32 1.88
C GLY A 19 8.59 -3.13 0.57
N ILE A 20 8.79 -4.24 -0.15
CA ILE A 20 9.39 -4.20 -1.48
C ILE A 20 8.29 -3.82 -2.46
N ILE A 21 8.53 -2.77 -3.25
CA ILE A 21 7.64 -2.38 -4.35
C ILE A 21 7.94 -3.27 -5.56
N GLY A 22 6.89 -3.75 -6.21
CA GLY A 22 6.99 -4.56 -7.41
C GLY A 22 5.77 -4.39 -8.32
N SER A 23 5.71 -5.23 -9.35
CA SER A 23 4.57 -5.31 -10.27
C SER A 23 4.14 -6.76 -10.38
N ILE A 24 2.83 -7.01 -10.30
CA ILE A 24 2.22 -8.30 -10.64
C ILE A 24 1.28 -8.05 -11.81
N GLY A 25 1.69 -8.46 -13.01
CA GLY A 25 1.06 -8.01 -14.24
C GLY A 25 1.21 -6.49 -14.40
N GLU A 26 0.09 -5.80 -14.59
CA GLU A 26 0.01 -4.34 -14.71
C GLU A 26 -0.22 -3.62 -13.36
N GLU A 27 -0.41 -4.38 -12.28
CA GLU A 27 -0.74 -3.82 -10.96
C GLU A 27 0.52 -3.53 -10.15
N ALA A 28 0.69 -2.26 -9.75
CA ALA A 28 1.74 -1.85 -8.84
C ALA A 28 1.42 -2.30 -7.41
N VAL A 29 2.34 -3.06 -6.79
CA VAL A 29 2.12 -3.68 -5.48
C VAL A 29 3.25 -3.37 -4.50
N VAL A 30 2.95 -3.48 -3.21
CA VAL A 30 3.93 -3.54 -2.14
C VAL A 30 3.81 -4.88 -1.41
N ALA A 31 4.92 -5.60 -1.30
CA ALA A 31 4.99 -6.85 -0.56
C ALA A 31 5.26 -6.57 0.92
N SER A 32 4.41 -7.08 1.82
CA SER A 32 4.64 -6.96 3.26
C SER A 32 5.99 -7.59 3.67
N PRO A 33 6.83 -6.90 4.45
CA PRO A 33 8.09 -7.48 4.94
C PRO A 33 7.91 -8.73 5.79
N LEU A 34 6.76 -8.87 6.45
CA LEU A 34 6.50 -9.94 7.42
C LEU A 34 6.12 -11.25 6.74
N PHE A 35 4.99 -11.26 6.03
CA PHE A 35 4.41 -12.48 5.48
C PHE A 35 4.25 -12.45 3.95
N LYS A 36 4.86 -11.47 3.28
CA LYS A 36 5.01 -11.37 1.82
C LYS A 36 3.70 -11.25 1.02
N GLN A 37 2.58 -10.92 1.65
CA GLN A 37 1.36 -10.60 0.92
C GLN A 37 1.54 -9.35 0.08
N HIS A 38 0.92 -9.34 -1.09
CA HIS A 38 1.03 -8.26 -2.05
C HIS A 38 -0.20 -7.38 -1.97
N PHE A 39 0.01 -6.13 -1.58
CA PHE A 39 -1.04 -5.12 -1.55
C PHE A 39 -0.92 -4.21 -2.76
N ASN A 40 -2.01 -4.07 -3.50
CA ASN A 40 -2.11 -3.16 -4.63
C ASN A 40 -2.01 -1.70 -4.13
N LEU A 41 -1.08 -0.92 -4.67
CA LEU A 41 -0.84 0.46 -4.26
C LEU A 41 -1.93 1.44 -4.73
N LYS A 42 -2.68 1.08 -5.77
CA LYS A 42 -3.77 1.89 -6.33
C LYS A 42 -5.08 1.68 -5.58
N THR A 43 -5.43 0.43 -5.27
CA THR A 43 -6.71 0.08 -4.63
C THR A 43 -6.59 -0.26 -3.16
N GLY A 44 -5.39 -0.58 -2.66
CA GLY A 44 -5.16 -1.12 -1.33
C GLY A 44 -5.45 -2.62 -1.20
N GLN A 45 -5.98 -3.27 -2.24
CA GLN A 45 -6.44 -4.66 -2.18
C GLN A 45 -5.28 -5.64 -1.98
N CYS A 46 -5.43 -6.59 -1.05
CA CYS A 46 -4.55 -7.74 -0.95
C CYS A 46 -4.89 -8.75 -2.06
N LEU A 47 -3.89 -9.16 -2.84
CA LEU A 47 -4.07 -10.07 -3.97
C LEU A 47 -4.37 -11.51 -3.52
N GLU A 48 -3.78 -11.95 -2.40
CA GLU A 48 -3.95 -13.29 -1.88
C GLU A 48 -5.20 -13.44 -1.00
N GLN A 49 -5.67 -12.35 -0.39
CA GLN A 49 -6.81 -12.34 0.53
C GLN A 49 -7.77 -11.20 0.15
N PRO A 50 -8.75 -11.44 -0.74
CA PRO A 50 -9.67 -10.42 -1.23
C PRO A 50 -10.47 -9.68 -0.14
N ASP A 51 -10.64 -10.28 1.04
CA ASP A 51 -11.36 -9.67 2.17
C ASP A 51 -10.51 -8.62 2.92
N ILE A 52 -9.21 -8.52 2.62
CA ILE A 52 -8.27 -7.62 3.29
C ILE A 52 -7.86 -6.50 2.33
N GLN A 53 -8.08 -5.26 2.77
CA GLN A 53 -7.74 -4.07 2.01
C GLN A 53 -7.09 -3.02 2.92
N LEU A 54 -6.04 -2.37 2.42
CA LEU A 54 -5.43 -1.21 3.05
C LEU A 54 -6.25 0.03 2.76
N LYS A 55 -6.31 0.95 3.73
CA LYS A 55 -6.86 2.29 3.47
C LYS A 55 -5.93 3.04 2.53
N THR A 56 -6.47 3.49 1.39
CA THR A 56 -5.80 4.39 0.44
C THR A 56 -6.19 5.83 0.73
N TYR A 57 -5.26 6.77 0.50
CA TYR A 57 -5.51 8.19 0.71
C TYR A 57 -5.35 8.96 -0.61
N PRO A 58 -6.28 9.88 -0.93
CA PRO A 58 -6.07 10.82 -2.02
C PRO A 58 -4.85 11.69 -1.75
N ILE A 59 -3.99 11.84 -2.74
CA ILE A 59 -2.80 12.67 -2.66
C ILE A 59 -2.67 13.60 -3.85
N ARG A 60 -1.99 14.72 -3.63
CA ARG A 60 -1.54 15.62 -4.69
C ARG A 60 -0.14 16.12 -4.42
N CYS A 61 0.56 16.51 -5.47
CA CYS A 61 1.81 17.26 -5.38
C CYS A 61 1.54 18.69 -5.85
N HIS A 62 1.83 19.67 -5.01
CA HIS A 62 1.66 21.09 -5.31
C HIS A 62 2.93 21.82 -4.88
N ASP A 63 3.60 22.48 -5.83
CA ASP A 63 4.86 23.21 -5.61
C ASP A 63 5.93 22.39 -4.88
N GLY A 64 6.07 21.12 -5.25
CA GLY A 64 7.05 20.19 -4.64
C GLY A 64 6.64 19.62 -3.28
N LEU A 65 5.51 20.04 -2.72
CA LEU A 65 4.95 19.50 -1.48
C LEU A 65 3.93 18.40 -1.77
N VAL A 66 4.13 17.23 -1.17
CA VAL A 66 3.15 16.13 -1.20
C VAL A 66 2.13 16.34 -0.09
N GLN A 67 0.85 16.39 -0.46
CA GLN A 67 -0.27 16.59 0.46
C GLN A 67 -1.17 15.34 0.46
N VAL A 68 -1.63 14.94 1.64
CA VAL A 68 -2.51 13.79 1.86
C VAL A 68 -3.86 14.29 2.39
N ALA A 69 -4.95 13.89 1.74
CA ALA A 69 -6.30 14.15 2.25
C ALA A 69 -6.65 13.15 3.35
N VAL A 70 -7.25 13.63 4.43
CA VAL A 70 -7.70 12.84 5.60
C VAL A 70 -9.19 12.55 5.55
#